data_AF-A0A5B6VWH7-F1
#
_entry.id   AF-A0A5B6VWH7-F1
#
_cell.length_a   1.000
_cell.length_b   1.000
_cell.length_c   1.000
_cell.angle_alpha   90.00
_cell.angle_beta   90.00
_cell.angle_gamma   90.00
#
_symmetry.space_group_name_H-M   'P 1'
#
loop_
_entity.id
_entity.type
_entity.pdbx_description
1 polymer ?
#
loop_
_entity_poly.entity_id
_entity_poly.type
_entity_poly.pdbx_seq_one_letter_code
_entity_poly.pdbx_strand_id
1 'polypeptide(L)' 'MWRPPGEKIVGTEDSQVGVLLANRTEISSQRGIHILGPFPIATAQKKFIVVAMDYFTKWIEAEALATITERQIESFV' A
#
# COMPACT_ATOMS: atom_id res chain seq x y z
N MET A 1 1.10 26.92 -41.88
CA MET A 1 2.38 26.58 -42.53
C MET A 1 2.86 25.26 -41.91
N TRP A 2 2.83 24.15 -42.65
CA TRP A 2 3.10 22.80 -42.12
C TRP A 2 4.60 22.48 -42.27
N ARG A 3 5.25 21.99 -41.20
CA ARG A 3 6.63 21.47 -41.25
C ARG A 3 6.62 19.95 -41.36
N PRO A 4 7.50 19.33 -42.18
CA PRO A 4 7.56 17.89 -42.36
C PRO A 4 8.15 17.16 -41.14
N PRO A 5 7.82 15.88 -40.92
CA PRO A 5 8.30 15.10 -39.77
C PRO A 5 9.79 14.75 -39.92
N GLY A 6 10.61 15.14 -38.94
CA GLY A 6 12.02 14.74 -38.84
C GLY A 6 12.99 15.80 -38.31
N GLU A 7 12.57 17.06 -38.21
CA GLU A 7 13.44 18.14 -37.73
C GLU A 7 13.50 18.13 -36.19
N LYS A 8 14.64 17.71 -35.62
CA LYS A 8 14.89 17.86 -34.18
C LYS A 8 15.30 19.30 -33.89
N ILE A 9 14.42 20.04 -33.25
CA ILE A 9 14.75 21.31 -32.61
C ILE A 9 15.64 21.02 -31.40
N VAL A 10 16.93 21.32 -31.55
CA VAL A 10 17.88 21.44 -30.44
C VAL A 10 17.49 22.68 -29.63
N GLY A 11 17.26 22.49 -28.33
CA GLY A 11 17.14 23.58 -27.37
C GLY A 11 15.86 23.57 -26.56
N THR A 12 15.82 22.81 -25.48
CA THR A 12 15.43 23.25 -24.13
C THR A 12 15.59 22.06 -23.18
N GLU A 13 16.66 22.11 -22.39
CA GLU A 13 16.95 21.16 -21.30
C GLU A 13 16.00 21.31 -20.09
N ASP A 14 14.81 21.88 -20.29
CA ASP A 14 13.75 22.05 -19.27
C ASP A 14 12.41 21.45 -19.73
N SER A 15 12.46 20.47 -20.62
CA SER A 15 11.25 19.77 -21.04
C SER A 15 10.89 18.70 -20.01
N GLN A 16 9.58 18.60 -19.76
CA GLN A 16 8.91 17.78 -18.77
C GLN A 16 9.26 16.28 -18.81
N VAL A 17 10.15 15.81 -19.68
CA VAL A 17 10.69 14.45 -19.69
C VAL A 17 11.32 14.03 -18.34
N GLY A 18 11.91 14.97 -17.58
CA GLY A 18 12.33 14.73 -16.19
C GLY A 18 11.16 14.53 -15.21
N VAL A 19 10.05 15.25 -15.43
CA VAL A 19 8.80 15.14 -14.65
C VAL A 19 7.99 13.90 -15.05
N LEU A 20 8.01 13.52 -16.33
CA LEU A 20 7.34 12.33 -16.88
C LEU A 20 8.01 11.03 -16.42
N LEU A 21 9.34 11.03 -16.22
CA LEU A 21 10.05 9.94 -15.56
C LEU A 21 9.93 9.96 -14.03
N ALA A 22 9.55 11.10 -13.45
CA ALA A 22 9.30 11.27 -12.01
C ALA A 22 7.85 10.92 -11.61
N ASN A 23 6.91 10.83 -12.56
CA ASN A 23 5.66 10.09 -12.38
C ASN A 23 5.86 8.57 -12.52
N ARG A 24 7.08 8.09 -12.18
CA ARG A 24 7.35 6.68 -11.98
C ARG A 24 6.51 6.26 -10.78
N THR A 25 5.34 5.68 -11.08
CA THR A 25 4.61 4.79 -10.17
C THR A 25 4.68 5.27 -8.72
N GLU A 26 3.86 6.25 -8.34
CA GLU A 26 3.42 6.37 -6.96
C GLU A 26 2.66 5.09 -6.60
N ILE A 27 3.39 4.02 -6.31
CA ILE A 27 2.82 2.86 -5.66
C ILE A 27 2.70 3.24 -4.20
N SER A 28 1.69 4.05 -3.90
CA SER A 28 1.28 4.27 -2.53
C SER A 28 0.97 2.89 -1.94
N SER A 29 1.78 2.47 -0.96
CA SER A 29 1.54 1.23 -0.23
C SER A 29 0.34 1.45 0.67
N GLN A 30 -0.85 1.32 0.10
CA GLN A 30 -2.07 1.22 0.88
C GLN A 30 -2.00 -0.11 1.62
N ARG A 31 -1.68 -0.05 2.91
CA ARG A 31 -1.79 -1.15 3.85
C ARG A 31 -2.89 -0.83 4.85
N GLY A 32 -3.73 -1.80 5.15
CA GLY A 32 -4.83 -1.66 6.10
C GLY A 32 -4.77 -2.73 7.17
N ILE A 33 -5.06 -2.34 8.42
CA ILE A 33 -5.27 -3.28 9.52
C ILE A 33 -6.76 -3.26 9.88
N HIS A 34 -7.36 -4.42 9.99
CA HIS A 34 -8.76 -4.57 10.38
C HIS A 34 -8.88 -5.48 11.61
N ILE A 35 -9.77 -5.14 12.52
CA ILE A 35 -10.01 -5.90 13.75
C ILE A 35 -11.46 -6.38 13.76
N LEU A 36 -11.64 -7.68 13.94
CA LEU A 36 -12.94 -8.34 13.97
C LEU A 36 -13.19 -8.93 15.37
N GLY A 37 -14.45 -8.87 15.82
CA GLY A 37 -14.88 -9.44 17.10
C GLY A 37 -15.13 -8.39 18.19
N PRO A 38 -15.72 -8.81 19.32
CA PRO A 38 -15.47 -10.08 19.99
C PRO A 38 -16.35 -11.25 19.52
N PHE A 39 -15.72 -12.40 19.31
CA PHE A 39 -16.35 -13.70 19.01
C PHE A 39 -16.55 -14.52 20.29
N PRO A 40 -17.35 -15.61 20.25
CA PRO A 40 -17.34 -16.61 21.31
C PRO A 40 -15.90 -17.05 21.61
N ILE A 41 -15.59 -17.20 22.90
CA ILE A 41 -14.24 -17.46 23.36
C ILE A 41 -13.74 -18.80 22.80
N ALA A 42 -12.63 -18.74 22.07
CA ALA A 42 -11.90 -19.91 21.61
C ALA A 42 -10.78 -20.29 22.59
N THR A 43 -9.99 -21.29 22.22
CA THR A 43 -8.81 -21.73 22.97
C THR A 43 -7.91 -20.55 23.34
N ALA A 44 -7.35 -20.58 24.56
CA ALA A 44 -6.48 -19.53 25.10
C ALA A 44 -7.14 -18.14 25.17
N GLN A 45 -8.47 -18.09 25.38
CA GLN A 45 -9.23 -16.84 25.53
C GLN A 45 -9.27 -15.96 24.27
N LYS A 46 -8.84 -16.50 23.13
CA LYS A 46 -8.83 -15.79 21.84
C LYS A 46 -10.25 -15.51 21.39
N LYS A 47 -10.55 -14.23 21.14
CA LYS A 47 -11.89 -13.75 20.76
C LYS A 47 -11.87 -12.63 19.73
N PHE A 48 -10.70 -12.17 19.32
CA PHE A 48 -10.53 -11.16 18.28
C PHE A 48 -9.70 -11.75 17.15
N ILE A 49 -9.88 -11.22 15.94
CA ILE A 49 -9.03 -11.50 14.79
C ILE A 49 -8.51 -10.16 14.28
N VAL A 50 -7.20 -10.03 14.13
CA VAL A 50 -6.55 -8.90 13.47
C VAL A 50 -6.14 -9.35 12.08
N VAL A 51 -6.38 -8.51 11.07
CA VAL A 51 -6.11 -8.80 9.67
C VAL A 51 -5.28 -7.68 9.07
N ALA A 52 -4.10 -7.99 8.54
CA ALA A 52 -3.28 -7.06 7.76
C ALA A 52 -3.51 -7.35 6.28
N MET A 53 -3.79 -6.30 5.52
CA MET A 53 -3.99 -6.37 4.08
C MET A 53 -2.99 -5.46 3.38
N ASP A 54 -2.22 -6.03 2.47
CA ASP A 54 -1.40 -5.28 1.54
C ASP A 54 -2.15 -5.18 0.20
N TYR A 55 -2.67 -3.99 -0.13
CA TYR A 55 -3.45 -3.81 -1.34
C TYR A 55 -2.61 -3.89 -2.62
N PHE A 56 -1.30 -3.70 -2.53
CA PHE A 56 -0.41 -3.76 -3.68
C PHE A 56 -0.08 -5.21 -4.03
N THR A 57 0.33 -5.99 -3.04
CA THR A 57 0.67 -7.40 -3.25
C THR A 57 -0.54 -8.33 -3.12
N LYS A 58 -1.69 -7.80 -2.69
CA LYS A 58 -2.91 -8.56 -2.35
C LYS A 58 -2.65 -9.64 -1.28
N TRP A 59 -1.63 -9.44 -0.43
CA TRP A 59 -1.34 -10.35 0.68
C TRP A 59 -2.26 -10.04 1.86
N ILE A 60 -2.71 -11.11 2.52
CA ILE A 60 -3.55 -11.04 3.71
C ILE A 60 -2.90 -11.90 4.79
N GLU A 61 -2.68 -11.33 5.96
CA GLU A 61 -2.25 -12.05 7.16
C GLU A 61 -3.32 -11.87 8.25
N ALA A 62 -3.57 -12.90 9.04
CA ALA A 62 -4.59 -12.85 10.08
C ALA A 62 -4.15 -13.59 11.36
N GLU A 63 -4.28 -12.93 12.51
CA GLU A 63 -3.95 -13.51 13.81
C GLU A 63 -5.14 -13.42 14.78
N ALA A 64 -5.38 -14.49 15.53
CA ALA A 64 -6.37 -14.50 16.60
C ALA A 64 -5.76 -14.05 17.94
N LEU A 65 -6.36 -13.04 18.57
CA LEU A 65 -5.90 -12.42 19.82
C LEU A 65 -6.91 -12.60 20.96
N ALA A 66 -6.38 -12.74 22.19
CA ALA A 66 -7.19 -12.74 23.41
C ALA A 66 -7.60 -11.32 23.84
N THR A 67 -6.72 -10.35 23.59
CA THR A 67 -6.88 -8.94 23.94
C THR A 67 -6.35 -8.05 22.82
N ILE A 68 -6.99 -6.91 22.59
CA ILE A 68 -6.46 -5.89 21.69
C ILE A 68 -5.67 -4.88 22.53
N THR A 69 -4.36 -4.84 22.32
CA THR A 69 -3.48 -3.84 22.93
C THR A 69 -2.57 -3.29 21.85
N GLU A 70 -2.10 -2.05 22.00
CA GLU A 70 -1.17 -1.41 21.07
C GLU A 70 0.03 -2.32 20.78
N ARG A 71 0.67 -2.87 21.83
CA ARG A 71 1.79 -3.81 21.70
C ARG A 71 1.48 -5.04 20.83
N GLN A 72 0.26 -5.61 20.93
CA GLN A 72 -0.12 -6.77 20.12
C GLN A 72 -0.35 -6.40 18.65
N ILE A 73 -0.82 -5.19 18.39
CA ILE A 73 -1.00 -4.66 17.03
C ILE A 73 0.35 -4.29 16.43
N GLU A 74 1.23 -3.65 17.19
CA GLU A 74 2.60 -3.32 16.75
C GLU A 74 3.41 -4.57 16.39
N SER A 75 3.25 -5.66 17.15
CA SER A 75 3.96 -6.92 16.85
C SER A 75 3.46 -7.63 15.58
N PHE A 76 2.32 -7.20 15.03
CA PHE A 76 1.66 -7.82 13.90
C PHE A 76 1.96 -7.12 12.55
N VAL A 77 2.51 -5.89 12.57
CA VAL A 77 2.75 -5.06 11.37
C VAL A 77 4.18 -5.19 10.86
#